data_AF-A0A6L0XY16-F1
#
_entry.id   AF-A0A6L0XY16-F1
#
_cell.length_a   1.000
_cell.length_b   1.000
_cell.length_c   1.000
_cell.angle_alpha   90.00
_cell.angle_beta   90.00
_cell.angle_gamma   90.00
#
_symmetry.space_group_name_H-M   'P 1'
#
loop_
_entity.id
_entity.type
_entity.pdbx_description
1 polymer ?
#
loop_
_entity_poly.entity_id
_entity_poly.type
_entity_poly.pdbx_seq_one_letter_code
_entity_poly.pdbx_strand_id
1 'polypeptide(L)'
;MADPSTPAPPTETHCGLLVFALRDVLSQLPLPAPFDASAVSAKWRCVLAPTAEAGAGASSEDLLLSEEELMPYLEAGVPVRASKMRAAAAHTACGPDSLRWLTDARWAAFPKPQIALRRGWGAPGVDMRVSSFHKMISSFEEVFHHTRGVEVPLSLQELEAVGAATALVPCDVSEAEEVLDLQLFHRSDGCPPIPVLGERLLWPSFVADGAVCDQATWVSQRGMVRHWHLNDCGEFAMQAALPLPVDHSDDGDAKVGLSDPTLRSLPSASPSSGGSGTTAMRIRSLLYPESTAAEAAVSPAARSAHVPAMLAIFAPKGGYDWVLHDDEANMRGKVVALDLFQTPDEALPCDAALLPVLTVAVLESGGAPLIVPPNLAQTSIALRDCVVVEQRRISNLWLDDVSYFLHRCARWQASPII
;
A
#
# COMPACT_ATOMS: atom_id res chain seq x y z
N MET A 1 -21.29 -4.24 46.69
CA MET A 1 -20.08 -4.52 45.91
C MET A 1 -20.54 -5.25 44.66
N ALA A 2 -20.69 -4.51 43.56
CA ALA A 2 -21.00 -5.07 42.25
C ALA A 2 -19.69 -5.06 41.45
N ASP A 3 -19.34 -6.20 40.87
CA ASP A 3 -18.21 -6.33 39.95
C ASP A 3 -18.34 -5.32 38.80
N PRO A 4 -17.28 -4.58 38.44
CA PRO A 4 -17.28 -3.80 37.21
C PRO A 4 -17.20 -4.80 36.05
N SER A 5 -18.32 -4.95 35.37
CA SER A 5 -18.47 -5.73 34.14
C SER A 5 -17.36 -5.40 33.15
N THR A 6 -16.60 -6.43 32.77
CA THR A 6 -15.71 -6.46 31.61
C THR A 6 -16.45 -5.87 30.39
N PRO A 7 -15.89 -4.89 29.66
CA PRO A 7 -16.54 -4.38 28.46
C PRO A 7 -16.71 -5.53 27.46
N ALA A 8 -17.95 -5.73 26.99
CA ALA A 8 -18.25 -6.72 25.97
C ALA A 8 -17.38 -6.46 24.72
N PRO A 9 -16.85 -7.50 24.05
CA PRO A 9 -16.06 -7.32 22.85
C PRO A 9 -16.90 -6.62 21.76
N PRO A 10 -16.28 -5.78 20.90
CA PRO A 10 -16.99 -5.15 19.79
C PRO A 10 -17.64 -6.23 18.91
N THR A 11 -18.97 -6.15 18.80
CA THR A 11 -19.83 -7.13 18.12
C THR A 11 -20.09 -6.81 16.65
N GLU A 12 -19.59 -5.67 16.17
CA GLU A 12 -19.83 -5.20 14.81
C GLU A 12 -19.01 -6.01 13.81
N THR A 13 -19.68 -6.50 12.77
CA THR A 13 -19.04 -7.18 11.64
C THR A 13 -19.45 -6.56 10.31
N HIS A 14 -18.53 -6.61 9.35
CA HIS A 14 -18.74 -6.19 7.97
C HIS A 14 -18.19 -7.28 7.05
N CYS A 15 -19.02 -7.81 6.14
CA CYS A 15 -18.69 -8.97 5.30
C CYS A 15 -18.17 -10.18 6.13
N GLY A 16 -18.71 -10.39 7.34
CA GLY A 16 -18.28 -11.45 8.25
C GLY A 16 -16.98 -11.17 9.02
N LEU A 17 -16.32 -10.04 8.77
CA LEU A 17 -15.08 -9.62 9.41
C LEU A 17 -15.33 -8.65 10.55
N LEU A 18 -14.48 -8.66 11.57
CA LEU A 18 -14.60 -7.76 12.71
C LEU A 18 -14.23 -6.33 12.33
N VAL A 19 -15.04 -5.39 12.79
CA VAL A 19 -14.81 -3.97 12.57
C VAL A 19 -13.96 -3.38 13.70
N PHE A 20 -12.96 -2.58 13.32
CA PHE A 20 -12.07 -1.84 14.20
C PHE A 20 -12.09 -0.35 13.85
N ALA A 21 -11.66 0.50 14.79
CA ALA A 21 -11.32 1.87 14.45
C ALA A 21 -10.02 1.88 13.62
N LEU A 22 -10.01 2.62 12.50
CA LEU A 22 -8.85 2.70 11.61
C LEU A 22 -7.62 3.22 12.36
N ARG A 23 -7.79 4.24 13.20
CA ARG A 23 -6.75 4.78 14.08
C ARG A 23 -6.07 3.70 14.90
N ASP A 24 -6.85 2.81 15.51
CA ASP A 24 -6.33 1.76 16.39
C ASP A 24 -5.51 0.75 15.59
N VAL A 25 -5.97 0.40 14.39
CA VAL A 25 -5.21 -0.46 13.46
C VAL A 25 -3.89 0.19 13.04
N LEU A 26 -3.95 1.45 12.61
CA LEU A 26 -2.76 2.20 12.19
C LEU A 26 -1.74 2.40 13.32
N SER A 27 -2.20 2.54 14.56
CA SER A 27 -1.32 2.63 15.74
C SER A 27 -0.48 1.37 16.01
N GLN A 28 -0.84 0.24 15.39
CA GLN A 28 -0.08 -1.01 15.50
C GLN A 28 1.00 -1.15 14.40
N LEU A 29 1.12 -0.17 13.50
CA LEU A 29 2.05 -0.20 12.38
C LEU A 29 3.18 0.83 12.56
N PRO A 30 4.40 0.53 12.06
CA PRO A 30 5.55 1.45 12.15
C PRO A 30 5.48 2.55 11.08
N LEU A 31 4.43 3.38 11.14
CA LEU A 31 4.20 4.44 10.16
C LEU A 31 5.40 5.40 10.04
N PRO A 32 5.93 5.64 8.83
CA PRO A 32 6.96 6.64 8.60
C PRO A 32 6.40 8.06 8.66
N ALA A 33 7.24 9.04 8.97
CA ALA A 33 6.85 10.44 8.86
C ALA A 33 6.45 10.80 7.41
N PRO A 34 5.46 11.69 7.20
CA PRO A 34 4.73 12.47 8.21
C PRO A 34 3.47 11.78 8.78
N PHE A 35 3.26 10.49 8.52
CA PHE A 35 2.02 9.80 8.88
C PHE A 35 1.95 9.53 10.39
N ASP A 36 0.94 10.10 11.03
CA ASP A 36 0.62 9.84 12.44
C ASP A 36 -0.79 9.25 12.54
N ALA A 37 -0.89 8.06 13.15
CA ALA A 37 -2.18 7.42 13.40
C ALA A 37 -3.09 8.31 14.25
N SER A 38 -2.54 9.13 15.16
CA SER A 38 -3.32 10.02 16.03
C SER A 38 -4.08 11.11 15.26
N ALA A 39 -3.58 11.47 14.07
CA ALA A 39 -4.20 12.45 13.19
C ALA A 39 -5.47 11.90 12.47
N VAL A 40 -5.64 10.58 12.42
CA VAL A 40 -6.79 9.95 11.77
C VAL A 40 -8.01 10.00 12.69
N SER A 41 -9.15 10.47 12.18
CA SER A 41 -10.42 10.49 12.94
C SER A 41 -10.82 9.10 13.45
N ALA A 42 -11.38 9.05 14.66
CA ALA A 42 -11.88 7.83 15.30
C ALA A 42 -13.18 7.33 14.65
N LYS A 43 -13.82 8.17 13.81
CA LYS A 43 -15.04 7.80 13.08
C LYS A 43 -14.75 6.83 11.94
N TRP A 44 -13.52 6.82 11.40
CA TRP A 44 -13.13 5.88 10.37
C TRP A 44 -13.08 4.46 10.92
N ARG A 45 -13.85 3.58 10.30
CA ARG A 45 -13.94 2.16 10.62
C ARG A 45 -13.27 1.34 9.53
N CYS A 46 -12.69 0.21 9.92
CA CYS A 46 -12.11 -0.72 8.97
C CYS A 46 -12.24 -2.17 9.38
N VAL A 47 -12.15 -3.05 8.41
CA VAL A 47 -11.85 -4.47 8.58
C VAL A 47 -10.40 -4.75 8.17
N LEU A 48 -9.81 -5.82 8.69
CA LEU A 48 -8.52 -6.30 8.25
C LEU A 48 -8.72 -7.34 7.14
N ALA A 49 -7.91 -7.27 6.09
CA ALA A 49 -7.96 -8.23 4.99
C ALA A 49 -7.83 -9.66 5.56
N PRO A 50 -8.79 -10.56 5.26
CA PRO A 50 -8.73 -11.93 5.75
C PRO A 50 -7.53 -12.66 5.15
N THR A 51 -7.19 -13.79 5.75
CA THR A 51 -6.17 -14.68 5.24
C THR A 51 -6.80 -16.01 4.91
N ALA A 52 -6.60 -16.48 3.69
CA ALA A 52 -6.89 -17.84 3.28
C ALA A 52 -5.57 -18.62 3.29
N GLU A 53 -5.35 -19.42 4.33
CA GLU A 53 -4.14 -20.21 4.49
C GLU A 53 -4.34 -21.63 3.96
N ALA A 54 -3.33 -22.14 3.26
CA ALA A 54 -3.19 -23.57 3.07
C ALA A 54 -2.38 -24.11 4.25
N GLY A 55 -2.80 -25.22 4.88
CA GLY A 55 -2.14 -25.76 6.08
C GLY A 55 -0.62 -25.94 5.91
N ALA A 56 0.14 -25.86 7.01
CA ALA A 56 1.60 -26.02 6.97
C ALA A 56 2.00 -27.35 6.30
N GLY A 57 2.80 -27.29 5.23
CA GLY A 57 3.10 -28.46 4.38
C GLY A 57 2.16 -28.63 3.17
N ALA A 58 1.42 -27.59 2.82
CA ALA A 58 0.43 -27.53 1.75
C ALA A 58 0.85 -28.26 0.47
N SER A 59 0.09 -29.28 0.13
CA SER A 59 0.06 -29.94 -1.16
C SER A 59 -0.67 -29.06 -2.20
N SER A 60 -0.65 -29.49 -3.47
CA SER A 60 -1.47 -28.86 -4.51
C SER A 60 -2.98 -28.93 -4.20
N GLU A 61 -3.43 -29.93 -3.43
CA GLU A 61 -4.83 -30.06 -3.02
C GLU A 61 -5.20 -29.02 -1.95
N ASP A 62 -4.28 -28.72 -1.02
CA ASP A 62 -4.50 -27.69 0.00
C ASP A 62 -4.61 -26.29 -0.61
N LEU A 63 -3.91 -26.04 -1.71
CA LEU A 63 -4.07 -24.80 -2.47
C LEU A 63 -5.45 -24.71 -3.14
N LEU A 64 -6.01 -25.81 -3.63
CA LEU A 64 -7.37 -25.82 -4.18
C LEU A 64 -8.42 -25.59 -3.09
N LEU A 65 -8.27 -26.17 -1.91
CA LEU A 65 -9.17 -25.91 -0.78
C LEU A 65 -9.11 -24.45 -0.34
N SER A 66 -7.92 -23.84 -0.36
CA SER A 66 -7.79 -22.39 -0.08
C SER A 66 -8.56 -21.52 -1.09
N GLU A 67 -8.81 -22.00 -2.31
CA GLU A 67 -9.59 -21.26 -3.32
C GLU A 67 -11.07 -21.13 -2.96
N GLU A 68 -11.64 -22.17 -2.33
CA GLU A 68 -13.01 -22.12 -1.82
C GLU A 68 -13.16 -21.08 -0.70
N GLU A 69 -12.11 -20.85 0.08
CA GLU A 69 -12.08 -19.80 1.12
C GLU A 69 -11.87 -18.39 0.53
N LEU A 70 -11.14 -18.26 -0.57
CA LEU A 70 -10.90 -16.98 -1.25
C LEU A 70 -12.17 -16.44 -1.91
N MET A 71 -12.96 -17.31 -2.54
CA MET A 71 -14.07 -16.94 -3.40
C MET A 71 -15.09 -15.98 -2.74
N PRO A 72 -15.62 -16.25 -1.53
CA PRO A 72 -16.67 -15.40 -0.93
C PRO A 72 -16.19 -13.98 -0.65
N TYR A 73 -14.90 -13.81 -0.30
CA TYR A 73 -14.33 -12.48 -0.06
C TYR A 73 -14.16 -11.70 -1.37
N LEU A 74 -13.67 -12.36 -2.42
CA LEU A 74 -13.50 -11.73 -3.72
C LEU A 74 -14.84 -11.34 -4.36
N GLU A 75 -15.88 -12.18 -4.24
CA GLU A 75 -17.25 -11.86 -4.64
C GLU A 75 -17.81 -10.65 -3.87
N ALA A 76 -17.51 -10.55 -2.57
CA ALA A 76 -17.90 -9.42 -1.74
C ALA A 76 -17.07 -8.15 -2.00
N GLY A 77 -16.08 -8.18 -2.90
CA GLY A 77 -15.19 -7.05 -3.16
C GLY A 77 -14.25 -6.75 -1.99
N VAL A 78 -13.83 -7.79 -1.25
CA VAL A 78 -12.89 -7.68 -0.12
C VAL A 78 -11.52 -8.22 -0.55
N PRO A 79 -10.45 -7.40 -0.51
CA PRO A 79 -9.08 -7.89 -0.70
C PRO A 79 -8.72 -8.97 0.31
N VAL A 80 -8.02 -10.01 -0.13
CA VAL A 80 -7.71 -11.19 0.69
C VAL A 80 -6.25 -11.59 0.54
N ARG A 81 -5.60 -11.91 1.66
CA ARG A 81 -4.26 -12.50 1.67
C ARG A 81 -4.36 -13.97 1.34
N ALA A 82 -3.73 -14.37 0.25
CA ALA A 82 -3.71 -15.76 -0.17
C ALA A 82 -2.47 -16.46 0.38
N SER A 83 -2.45 -17.80 0.37
CA SER A 83 -1.30 -18.57 0.84
C SER A 83 0.03 -18.07 0.27
N LYS A 84 1.03 -17.92 1.14
CA LYS A 84 2.43 -17.58 0.79
C LYS A 84 3.04 -18.45 -0.29
N MET A 85 2.59 -19.70 -0.42
CA MET A 85 3.01 -20.60 -1.49
C MET A 85 2.75 -19.99 -2.88
N ARG A 86 1.77 -19.11 -3.01
CA ARG A 86 1.44 -18.45 -4.29
C ARG A 86 2.48 -17.42 -4.75
N ALA A 87 3.33 -16.93 -3.85
CA ALA A 87 4.45 -16.05 -4.17
C ALA A 87 5.84 -16.72 -4.03
N ALA A 88 5.90 -17.99 -3.60
CA ALA A 88 7.13 -18.70 -3.29
C ALA A 88 8.12 -18.77 -4.46
N ALA A 89 7.64 -18.94 -5.69
CA ALA A 89 8.49 -18.97 -6.89
C ALA A 89 9.09 -17.59 -7.22
N ALA A 90 8.35 -16.51 -6.97
CA ALA A 90 8.85 -15.14 -7.09
C ALA A 90 9.91 -14.84 -6.02
N HIS A 91 9.64 -15.19 -4.76
CA HIS A 91 10.58 -15.01 -3.66
C HIS A 91 11.88 -15.79 -3.87
N THR A 92 11.78 -17.06 -4.30
CA THR A 92 12.95 -17.90 -4.59
C THR A 92 13.79 -17.31 -5.71
N ALA A 93 13.15 -16.74 -6.73
CA ALA A 93 13.84 -16.11 -7.86
C ALA A 93 14.56 -14.81 -7.48
N CYS A 94 13.96 -14.04 -6.58
CA CYS A 94 14.54 -12.82 -6.03
C CYS A 94 15.71 -13.13 -5.09
N GLY A 95 15.60 -14.19 -4.28
CA GLY A 95 16.49 -14.44 -3.16
C GLY A 95 16.09 -13.66 -1.90
N PRO A 96 16.95 -13.66 -0.86
CA PRO A 96 16.60 -13.12 0.46
C PRO A 96 16.67 -11.59 0.58
N ASP A 97 17.19 -10.90 -0.45
CA ASP A 97 17.40 -9.45 -0.43
C ASP A 97 16.98 -8.86 -1.78
N SER A 98 15.77 -8.32 -1.80
CA SER A 98 15.16 -7.73 -2.98
C SER A 98 15.82 -6.43 -3.41
N LEU A 99 16.38 -5.65 -2.49
CA LEU A 99 17.09 -4.42 -2.84
C LEU A 99 18.36 -4.76 -3.59
N ARG A 100 19.13 -5.73 -3.09
CA ARG A 100 20.32 -6.24 -3.80
C ARG A 100 20.00 -6.90 -5.13
N TRP A 101 18.90 -7.66 -5.21
CA TRP A 101 18.43 -8.24 -6.48
C TRP A 101 18.07 -7.15 -7.49
N LEU A 102 17.38 -6.10 -7.06
CA LEU A 102 16.94 -5.01 -7.91
C LEU A 102 18.13 -4.22 -8.48
N THR A 103 19.16 -3.98 -7.66
CA THR A 103 20.38 -3.26 -8.05
C THR A 103 21.46 -4.16 -8.67
N ASP A 104 21.12 -5.35 -9.15
CA ASP A 104 22.06 -6.22 -9.84
C ASP A 104 22.56 -5.59 -11.14
N ALA A 105 23.88 -5.55 -11.34
CA ALA A 105 24.52 -4.90 -12.47
C ALA A 105 24.04 -5.39 -13.86
N ARG A 106 23.42 -6.57 -13.94
CA ARG A 106 22.84 -7.10 -15.18
C ARG A 106 21.65 -6.29 -15.70
N TRP A 107 20.92 -5.59 -14.82
CA TRP A 107 19.71 -4.82 -15.19
C TRP A 107 19.52 -3.53 -14.38
N ALA A 108 20.43 -3.18 -13.47
CA ALA A 108 20.31 -2.01 -12.61
C ALA A 108 20.23 -0.68 -13.40
N ALA A 109 20.91 -0.61 -14.54
CA ALA A 109 20.92 0.57 -15.40
C ALA A 109 19.81 0.49 -16.45
N PHE A 110 19.08 1.59 -16.60
CA PHE A 110 17.98 1.65 -17.55
C PHE A 110 18.47 2.00 -18.96
N PRO A 111 18.01 1.27 -20.00
CA PRO A 111 18.31 1.62 -21.39
C PRO A 111 17.84 3.04 -21.75
N LYS A 112 16.75 3.47 -21.11
CA LYS A 112 16.18 4.81 -21.20
C LYS A 112 15.82 5.27 -19.78
N PRO A 113 16.09 6.54 -19.41
CA PRO A 113 15.63 7.08 -18.14
C PRO A 113 14.13 6.86 -17.93
N GLN A 114 13.77 6.47 -16.71
CA GLN A 114 12.40 6.22 -16.28
C GLN A 114 11.89 7.37 -15.41
N ILE A 115 10.57 7.51 -15.32
CA ILE A 115 9.94 8.53 -14.48
C ILE A 115 9.70 7.91 -13.10
N ALA A 116 10.35 8.46 -12.09
CA ALA A 116 9.99 8.27 -10.69
C ALA A 116 9.04 9.39 -10.25
N LEU A 117 8.09 9.04 -9.40
CA LEU A 117 7.14 9.97 -8.79
C LEU A 117 7.65 10.41 -7.43
N ARG A 118 7.59 11.71 -7.18
CA ARG A 118 7.84 12.32 -5.87
C ARG A 118 6.60 12.18 -4.99
N ARG A 119 6.81 11.95 -3.69
CA ARG A 119 5.75 11.97 -2.67
C ARG A 119 4.92 13.26 -2.78
N GLY A 120 3.59 13.10 -2.78
CA GLY A 120 2.64 14.18 -3.00
C GLY A 120 2.02 14.20 -4.40
N TRP A 121 2.56 13.43 -5.35
CA TRP A 121 1.88 13.23 -6.63
C TRP A 121 0.52 12.55 -6.42
N GLY A 122 -0.55 13.15 -6.92
CA GLY A 122 -1.92 12.67 -6.69
C GLY A 122 -2.51 13.04 -5.32
N ALA A 123 -1.82 13.88 -4.51
CA ALA A 123 -2.36 14.32 -3.23
C ALA A 123 -3.54 15.30 -3.39
N PRO A 124 -4.47 15.34 -2.44
CA PRO A 124 -5.55 16.34 -2.45
C PRO A 124 -5.02 17.77 -2.60
N GLY A 125 -5.61 18.53 -3.52
CA GLY A 125 -5.24 19.92 -3.82
C GLY A 125 -4.08 20.10 -4.81
N VAL A 126 -3.43 19.01 -5.24
CA VAL A 126 -2.33 19.05 -6.21
C VAL A 126 -2.85 19.07 -7.64
N ASP A 127 -2.23 19.87 -8.51
CA ASP A 127 -2.43 19.78 -9.96
C ASP A 127 -1.52 18.70 -10.53
N MET A 128 -2.10 17.62 -11.07
CA MET A 128 -1.37 16.47 -11.60
C MET A 128 -0.51 16.79 -12.83
N ARG A 129 -0.76 17.92 -13.49
CA ARG A 129 0.03 18.37 -14.65
C ARG A 129 1.37 18.96 -14.24
N VAL A 130 1.55 19.25 -12.95
CA VAL A 130 2.78 19.85 -12.44
C VAL A 130 3.92 18.83 -12.54
N SER A 131 4.89 19.19 -13.38
CA SER A 131 6.07 18.39 -13.71
C SER A 131 7.02 18.24 -12.52
N SER A 132 6.96 19.13 -11.52
CA SER A 132 7.81 19.08 -10.31
C SER A 132 7.60 17.83 -9.46
N PHE A 133 6.58 17.02 -9.72
CA PHE A 133 6.38 15.72 -9.07
C PHE A 133 7.07 14.56 -9.79
N HIS A 134 7.71 14.82 -10.92
CA HIS A 134 8.36 13.80 -11.73
C HIS A 134 9.88 13.99 -11.66
N LYS A 135 10.60 12.89 -11.50
CA LYS A 135 12.06 12.86 -11.54
C LYS A 135 12.52 11.80 -12.53
N MET A 136 13.40 12.18 -13.44
CA MET A 136 14.03 11.22 -14.32
C MET A 136 15.12 10.49 -13.54
N ILE A 137 15.02 9.16 -13.51
CA ILE A 137 16.02 8.29 -12.91
C ILE A 137 16.62 7.35 -13.96
N SER A 138 17.90 7.04 -13.83
CA SER A 138 18.62 6.18 -14.78
C SER A 138 18.90 4.78 -14.25
N SER A 139 18.57 4.53 -12.98
CA SER A 139 18.74 3.24 -12.32
C SER A 139 17.75 3.06 -11.18
N PHE A 140 17.58 1.82 -10.72
CA PHE A 140 16.77 1.54 -9.53
C PHE A 140 17.37 2.13 -8.24
N GLU A 141 18.70 2.19 -8.15
CA GLU A 141 19.40 2.72 -6.97
C GLU A 141 19.05 4.20 -6.72
N GLU A 142 18.81 4.97 -7.78
CA GLU A 142 18.41 6.37 -7.68
C GLU A 142 17.05 6.58 -7.00
N VAL A 143 16.19 5.55 -6.88
CA VAL A 143 14.97 5.67 -6.06
C VAL A 143 15.35 5.86 -4.58
N PHE A 144 16.35 5.12 -4.10
CA PHE A 144 16.78 5.15 -2.69
C PHE A 144 17.91 6.15 -2.43
N HIS A 145 18.75 6.41 -3.43
CA HIS A 145 19.98 7.21 -3.32
C HIS A 145 20.08 8.22 -4.48
N HIS A 146 19.18 9.20 -4.50
CA HIS A 146 19.07 10.21 -5.55
C HIS A 146 20.06 11.37 -5.35
N THR A 147 21.35 11.15 -5.63
CA THR A 147 22.38 12.21 -5.53
C THR A 147 22.48 13.12 -6.76
N ARG A 148 21.94 12.72 -7.93
CA ARG A 148 22.07 13.43 -9.22
C ARG A 148 20.91 13.12 -10.18
N GLY A 149 19.69 13.57 -9.89
CA GLY A 149 18.58 13.46 -10.84
C GLY A 149 18.63 14.58 -11.90
N VAL A 150 18.18 14.28 -13.12
CA VAL A 150 17.85 15.34 -14.10
C VAL A 150 16.42 15.78 -13.79
N GLU A 151 16.25 17.05 -13.39
CA GLU A 151 14.93 17.65 -13.21
C GLU A 151 14.15 17.62 -14.52
N VAL A 152 12.87 17.29 -14.46
CA VAL A 152 11.98 17.44 -15.61
C VAL A 152 11.81 18.94 -15.86
N PRO A 153 12.19 19.47 -17.04
CA PRO A 153 12.06 20.90 -17.31
C PRO A 153 10.61 21.34 -17.20
N LEU A 154 10.36 22.39 -16.42
CA LEU A 154 9.05 23.04 -16.34
C LEU A 154 8.60 23.52 -17.74
N SER A 155 7.32 23.36 -18.03
CA SER A 155 6.69 23.94 -19.21
C SER A 155 6.65 25.48 -19.13
N LEU A 156 6.48 26.15 -20.28
CA LEU A 156 6.35 27.61 -20.34
C LEU A 156 5.19 28.12 -19.46
N GLN A 157 4.08 27.40 -19.42
CA GLN A 157 2.93 27.74 -18.59
C GLN A 157 3.24 27.64 -17.09
N GLU A 158 4.03 26.64 -16.68
CA GLU A 158 4.51 26.52 -15.29
C GLU A 158 5.50 27.62 -14.93
N LEU A 159 6.40 27.98 -15.86
CA LEU A 159 7.35 29.08 -15.68
C LEU A 159 6.63 30.44 -15.56
N GLU A 160 5.59 30.66 -16.35
CA GLU A 160 4.75 31.86 -16.26
C GLU A 160 3.93 31.91 -14.96
N ALA A 161 3.42 30.77 -14.48
CA ALA A 161 2.72 30.68 -13.20
C ALA A 161 3.65 30.99 -12.01
N VAL A 162 4.90 30.49 -12.05
CA VAL A 162 5.93 30.81 -11.06
C VAL A 162 6.34 32.28 -11.13
N GLY A 163 6.46 32.85 -12.34
CA GLY A 163 6.81 34.26 -12.54
C GLY A 163 5.72 35.27 -12.19
N ALA A 164 4.44 34.89 -12.29
CA ALA A 164 3.30 35.73 -11.96
C ALA A 164 2.87 35.63 -10.48
N ALA A 165 3.24 34.55 -9.78
CA ALA A 165 2.94 34.35 -8.38
C ALA A 165 4.10 34.84 -7.48
N THR A 166 3.95 36.04 -6.90
CA THR A 166 4.62 36.39 -5.62
C THR A 166 4.17 35.53 -4.43
N ALA A 167 3.34 34.51 -4.67
CA ALA A 167 3.03 33.46 -3.71
C ALA A 167 3.91 32.25 -4.03
N LEU A 168 4.86 31.96 -3.12
CA LEU A 168 5.65 30.74 -3.09
C LEU A 168 4.76 29.53 -3.45
N VAL A 169 4.97 28.94 -4.62
CA VAL A 169 4.74 27.50 -4.76
C VAL A 169 5.69 26.90 -3.73
N PRO A 170 5.22 26.20 -2.68
CA PRO A 170 6.12 25.61 -1.71
C PRO A 170 6.82 24.44 -2.39
N CYS A 171 7.87 24.75 -3.16
CA CYS A 171 8.88 23.81 -3.59
C CYS A 171 10.03 23.85 -2.57
N ASP A 172 9.70 23.94 -1.27
CA ASP A 172 10.61 23.73 -0.16
C ASP A 172 10.63 22.25 0.23
N VAL A 173 10.61 21.34 -0.76
CA VAL A 173 11.07 19.99 -0.50
C VAL A 173 12.59 20.09 -0.54
N SER A 174 13.20 20.35 0.62
CA SER A 174 14.63 20.16 0.81
C SER A 174 14.99 18.80 0.18
N GLU A 175 16.10 18.70 -0.56
CA GLU A 175 16.55 17.42 -1.14
C GLU A 175 16.61 16.29 -0.09
N ALA A 176 16.70 16.63 1.21
CA ALA A 176 16.65 15.71 2.34
C ALA A 176 15.25 15.12 2.66
N GLU A 177 14.17 15.65 2.09
CA GLU A 177 12.77 15.20 2.28
C GLU A 177 12.16 14.56 1.02
N GLU A 178 12.94 14.45 -0.05
CA GLU A 178 12.50 13.84 -1.29
C GLU A 178 12.35 12.32 -1.11
N VAL A 179 11.12 11.85 -1.32
CA VAL A 179 10.76 10.43 -1.24
C VAL A 179 10.22 10.01 -2.59
N LEU A 180 10.80 8.96 -3.16
CA LEU A 180 10.53 8.55 -4.54
C LEU A 180 9.80 7.19 -4.63
N ASP A 181 9.10 7.04 -5.75
CA ASP A 181 8.45 5.82 -6.19
C ASP A 181 8.70 5.57 -7.67
N LEU A 182 8.92 4.32 -8.03
CA LEU A 182 8.91 3.87 -9.41
C LEU A 182 7.94 2.71 -9.55
N GLN A 183 6.95 2.86 -10.45
CA GLN A 183 6.17 1.75 -10.96
C GLN A 183 6.62 1.43 -12.38
N LEU A 184 7.43 0.39 -12.52
CA LEU A 184 7.91 -0.09 -13.81
C LEU A 184 6.95 -1.13 -14.37
N PHE A 185 6.25 -0.81 -15.45
CA PHE A 185 5.45 -1.77 -16.21
C PHE A 185 6.35 -2.54 -17.18
N HIS A 186 6.31 -3.87 -17.15
CA HIS A 186 7.16 -4.73 -17.97
C HIS A 186 6.62 -4.82 -19.41
N ARG A 187 6.91 -3.78 -20.21
CA ARG A 187 6.54 -3.68 -21.62
C ARG A 187 7.80 -3.72 -22.51
N SER A 188 7.64 -4.06 -23.79
CA SER A 188 8.77 -4.26 -24.72
C SER A 188 9.66 -3.02 -24.91
N ASP A 189 9.14 -1.83 -24.61
CA ASP A 189 9.73 -0.57 -25.04
C ASP A 189 10.52 0.10 -23.90
N GLY A 190 11.85 0.06 -23.99
CA GLY A 190 12.75 0.85 -23.13
C GLY A 190 12.87 0.38 -21.67
N CYS A 191 12.27 -0.75 -21.31
CA CYS A 191 12.41 -1.34 -19.98
C CYS A 191 13.78 -2.01 -19.80
N PRO A 192 14.39 -1.94 -18.60
CA PRO A 192 15.56 -2.73 -18.29
C PRO A 192 15.25 -4.23 -18.43
N PRO A 193 16.23 -5.08 -18.77
CA PRO A 193 16.05 -6.53 -18.91
C PRO A 193 15.97 -7.25 -17.55
N ILE A 194 15.22 -6.67 -16.61
CA ILE A 194 14.99 -7.21 -15.29
C ILE A 194 14.05 -8.44 -15.37
N PRO A 195 14.26 -9.49 -14.57
CA PRO A 195 13.32 -10.61 -14.53
C PRO A 195 11.92 -10.17 -14.08
N VAL A 196 10.90 -10.57 -14.85
CA VAL A 196 9.50 -10.22 -14.58
C VAL A 196 8.91 -11.15 -13.51
N LEU A 197 9.22 -10.88 -12.24
CA LEU A 197 8.84 -11.76 -11.14
C LEU A 197 7.33 -11.90 -10.93
N GLY A 198 6.52 -10.95 -11.42
CA GLY A 198 5.06 -11.06 -11.43
C GLY A 198 4.54 -12.27 -12.23
N GLU A 199 5.27 -12.78 -13.21
CA GLU A 199 4.94 -14.03 -13.95
C GLU A 199 4.97 -15.27 -13.05
N ARG A 200 5.70 -15.19 -11.93
CA ARG A 200 5.91 -16.32 -11.02
C ARG A 200 4.89 -16.38 -9.90
N LEU A 201 3.87 -15.52 -9.94
CA LEU A 201 2.74 -15.53 -9.01
C LEU A 201 1.73 -16.61 -9.44
N LEU A 202 1.34 -17.47 -8.49
CA LEU A 202 0.40 -18.56 -8.72
C LEU A 202 -1.03 -18.11 -8.41
N TRP A 203 -1.79 -17.82 -9.46
CA TRP A 203 -3.19 -17.38 -9.36
C TRP A 203 -4.15 -18.51 -8.95
N PRO A 204 -5.26 -18.18 -8.27
CA PRO A 204 -6.37 -19.10 -8.11
C PRO A 204 -6.86 -19.57 -9.48
N SER A 205 -7.25 -20.83 -9.62
CA SER A 205 -7.63 -21.42 -10.92
C SER A 205 -8.68 -20.58 -11.66
N PHE A 206 -9.69 -20.10 -10.93
CA PHE A 206 -10.78 -19.28 -11.45
C PHE A 206 -10.38 -17.86 -11.92
N VAL A 207 -9.18 -17.39 -11.59
CA VAL A 207 -8.57 -16.16 -12.16
C VAL A 207 -7.45 -16.49 -13.15
N ALA A 208 -6.75 -17.61 -12.95
CA ALA A 208 -5.63 -18.06 -13.77
C ALA A 208 -6.05 -18.33 -15.24
N ASP A 209 -7.27 -18.79 -15.45
CA ASP A 209 -7.87 -18.98 -16.79
C ASP A 209 -8.21 -17.65 -17.50
N GLY A 210 -8.06 -16.54 -16.79
CA GLY A 210 -8.25 -15.18 -17.28
C GLY A 210 -7.09 -14.64 -18.13
N ALA A 211 -7.33 -13.51 -18.80
CA ALA A 211 -6.32 -12.82 -19.59
C ALA A 211 -5.36 -12.02 -18.71
N VAL A 212 -4.05 -12.10 -18.96
CA VAL A 212 -3.05 -11.22 -18.34
C VAL A 212 -3.13 -9.85 -18.99
N CYS A 213 -3.27 -8.81 -18.18
CA CYS A 213 -3.37 -7.43 -18.65
C CYS A 213 -2.03 -6.72 -18.59
N ASP A 214 -1.42 -6.72 -17.41
CA ASP A 214 -0.16 -6.02 -17.15
C ASP A 214 0.62 -6.68 -16.02
N GLN A 215 1.91 -6.33 -15.96
CA GLN A 215 2.82 -6.73 -14.91
C GLN A 215 3.67 -5.53 -14.50
N ALA A 216 3.87 -5.36 -13.21
CA ALA A 216 4.64 -4.25 -12.69
C ALA A 216 5.60 -4.66 -11.59
N THR A 217 6.73 -3.95 -11.52
CA THR A 217 7.60 -3.90 -10.35
C THR A 217 7.53 -2.51 -9.74
N TRP A 218 7.14 -2.46 -8.49
CA TRP A 218 7.05 -1.27 -7.67
C TRP A 218 8.32 -1.18 -6.84
N VAL A 219 8.96 -0.02 -6.86
CA VAL A 219 10.15 0.30 -6.08
C VAL A 219 9.83 1.56 -5.31
N SER A 220 9.69 1.43 -4.00
CA SER A 220 9.18 2.51 -3.16
C SER A 220 10.15 2.77 -2.01
N GLN A 221 10.53 4.04 -1.85
CA GLN A 221 11.26 4.48 -0.65
C GLN A 221 10.30 4.57 0.54
N ARG A 222 10.79 4.27 1.75
CA ARG A 222 10.03 4.38 3.00
C ARG A 222 9.41 5.77 3.13
N GLY A 223 8.12 5.81 3.44
CA GLY A 223 7.36 7.05 3.55
C GLY A 223 6.69 7.50 2.25
N MET A 224 6.88 6.77 1.15
CA MET A 224 6.15 7.02 -0.07
C MET A 224 4.67 6.72 0.15
N VAL A 225 3.80 7.57 -0.39
CA VAL A 225 2.36 7.33 -0.46
C VAL A 225 1.91 7.36 -1.90
N ARG A 226 1.17 6.33 -2.31
CA ARG A 226 0.29 6.42 -3.49
C ARG A 226 -1.09 6.81 -2.99
N HIS A 227 -1.51 8.01 -3.33
CA HIS A 227 -2.84 8.50 -2.97
C HIS A 227 -3.94 7.68 -3.65
N TRP A 228 -5.19 7.93 -3.27
CA TRP A 228 -6.34 7.21 -3.80
C TRP A 228 -6.30 7.13 -5.31
N HIS A 229 -6.24 5.91 -5.82
CA HIS A 229 -6.31 5.61 -7.24
C HIS A 229 -7.11 4.35 -7.45
N LEU A 230 -7.57 4.17 -8.67
CA LEU A 230 -8.23 2.95 -9.12
C LEU A 230 -7.29 2.30 -10.12
N ASN A 231 -6.99 1.02 -9.94
CA ASN A 231 -6.34 0.25 -11.01
C ASN A 231 -7.28 0.21 -12.22
N ASP A 232 -6.74 0.13 -13.43
CA ASP A 232 -7.52 0.04 -14.67
C ASP A 232 -8.62 -1.03 -14.52
N CYS A 233 -9.87 -0.58 -14.49
CA CYS A 233 -10.88 -1.24 -13.66
C CYS A 233 -11.53 -2.41 -14.41
N GLY A 234 -11.81 -3.51 -13.68
CA GLY A 234 -12.19 -4.81 -14.25
C GLY A 234 -11.14 -5.90 -14.05
N GLU A 235 -9.94 -5.53 -13.59
CA GLU A 235 -8.82 -6.44 -13.35
C GLU A 235 -8.70 -6.81 -11.87
N PHE A 236 -8.42 -8.08 -11.61
CA PHE A 236 -7.80 -8.50 -10.37
C PHE A 236 -6.33 -8.10 -10.37
N ALA A 237 -5.81 -7.69 -9.22
CA ALA A 237 -4.37 -7.54 -9.00
C ALA A 237 -3.89 -8.53 -7.94
N MET A 238 -2.75 -9.19 -8.18
CA MET A 238 -2.05 -9.95 -7.14
C MET A 238 -0.73 -9.25 -6.86
N GLN A 239 -0.54 -8.82 -5.62
CA GLN A 239 0.62 -8.05 -5.17
C GLN A 239 1.40 -8.85 -4.13
N ALA A 240 2.73 -8.91 -4.28
CA ALA A 240 3.61 -9.56 -3.32
C ALA A 240 4.82 -8.67 -3.01
N ALA A 241 5.08 -8.39 -1.73
CA ALA A 241 6.32 -7.75 -1.32
C ALA A 241 7.47 -8.78 -1.34
N LEU A 242 8.53 -8.47 -2.07
CA LEU A 242 9.70 -9.34 -2.16
C LEU A 242 10.48 -9.33 -0.83
N PRO A 243 11.29 -10.37 -0.56
CA PRO A 243 12.05 -10.46 0.68
C PRO A 243 12.99 -9.28 0.89
N LEU A 244 12.98 -8.70 2.08
CA LEU A 244 13.95 -7.72 2.57
C LEU A 244 15.03 -8.43 3.38
N PRO A 245 16.26 -7.86 3.44
CA PRO A 245 17.30 -8.41 4.28
C PRO A 245 16.82 -8.51 5.74
N VAL A 246 17.05 -9.67 6.36
CA VAL A 246 16.82 -9.85 7.78
C VAL A 246 17.98 -9.17 8.51
N ASP A 247 17.71 -8.00 9.11
CA ASP A 247 18.68 -7.36 10.00
C ASP A 247 18.92 -8.30 11.19
N HIS A 248 20.09 -8.92 11.26
CA HIS A 248 20.53 -9.67 12.43
C HIS A 248 20.96 -8.76 13.60
N SER A 249 20.78 -7.45 13.46
CA SER A 249 21.15 -6.43 14.44
C SER A 249 19.93 -5.63 14.87
N ASP A 250 19.07 -6.25 15.67
CA ASP A 250 18.23 -5.53 16.62
C ASP A 250 19.02 -5.43 17.93
N ASP A 251 20.10 -4.64 17.88
CA ASP A 251 20.76 -4.05 19.04
C ASP A 251 20.96 -2.58 18.66
N GLY A 252 20.48 -1.69 19.53
CA GLY A 252 20.12 -0.31 19.19
C GLY A 252 21.18 0.57 18.52
N ASP A 253 20.70 1.73 18.08
CA ASP A 253 21.43 2.85 17.51
C ASP A 253 21.98 2.68 16.09
N ALA A 254 21.10 2.87 15.09
CA ALA A 254 21.52 3.49 13.85
C ALA A 254 21.89 4.96 14.13
N LYS A 255 23.17 5.18 14.39
CA LYS A 255 23.81 6.50 14.44
C LYS A 255 23.53 7.28 13.15
N VAL A 256 22.57 8.19 13.20
CA VAL A 256 22.59 9.39 12.36
C VAL A 256 23.33 10.45 13.17
N GLY A 257 24.59 10.68 12.81
CA GLY A 257 25.35 11.80 13.32
C GLY A 257 24.82 13.09 12.69
N LEU A 258 24.22 13.95 13.51
CA LEU A 258 24.35 15.40 13.49
C LEU A 258 23.74 15.95 14.79
N SER A 259 24.45 16.90 15.39
CA SER A 259 24.45 17.21 16.82
C SER A 259 23.33 18.15 17.23
N ASP A 260 22.54 17.80 18.25
CA ASP A 260 21.79 18.79 19.03
C ASP A 260 21.63 18.35 20.51
N PRO A 261 22.27 19.00 21.49
CA PRO A 261 22.32 18.52 22.87
C PRO A 261 21.30 19.23 23.76
N THR A 262 19.99 19.07 23.50
CA THR A 262 18.97 19.44 24.50
C THR A 262 17.68 18.63 24.32
N LEU A 263 17.61 17.45 24.95
CA LEU A 263 16.35 16.85 25.42
C LEU A 263 16.68 15.81 26.50
N ARG A 264 16.83 16.30 27.73
CA ARG A 264 16.92 15.47 28.94
C ARG A 264 15.56 14.84 29.22
N SER A 265 15.52 13.51 29.26
CA SER A 265 14.73 12.64 30.14
C SER A 265 13.28 13.05 30.45
N LEU A 266 12.31 12.34 29.88
CA LEU A 266 10.96 12.19 30.44
C LEU A 266 10.82 10.80 31.08
N PRO A 267 10.13 10.70 32.23
CA PRO A 267 10.12 9.50 33.05
C PRO A 267 9.18 8.42 32.51
N SER A 268 9.66 7.18 32.63
CA SER A 268 8.92 5.92 32.68
C SER A 268 7.50 6.08 33.26
N ALA A 269 6.49 5.95 32.38
CA ALA A 269 5.11 5.75 32.79
C ALA A 269 4.82 4.24 32.78
N SER A 270 4.63 3.69 33.97
CA SER A 270 4.17 2.31 34.18
C SER A 270 2.79 2.08 33.53
N PRO A 271 2.52 0.87 32.99
CA PRO A 271 1.27 0.59 32.30
C PRO A 271 0.16 0.29 33.30
N SER A 272 -0.79 1.21 33.47
CA SER A 272 -2.09 0.94 34.09
C SER A 272 -3.23 1.34 33.17
N SER A 273 -3.63 0.46 32.25
CA SER A 273 -5.00 0.42 31.71
C SER A 273 -5.38 -1.02 31.28
N GLY A 274 -6.15 -1.70 32.14
CA GLY A 274 -6.66 -3.05 31.93
C GLY A 274 -7.88 -3.07 31.01
N GLY A 275 -7.65 -2.93 29.70
CA GLY A 275 -8.70 -3.03 28.66
C GLY A 275 -8.18 -2.84 27.24
N SER A 276 -7.09 -2.08 27.07
CA SER A 276 -6.51 -1.78 25.75
C SER A 276 -5.64 -2.92 25.19
N GLY A 277 -5.10 -3.80 26.05
CA GLY A 277 -4.12 -4.81 25.64
C GLY A 277 -4.69 -5.93 24.77
N THR A 278 -5.94 -6.35 25.01
CA THR A 278 -6.55 -7.49 24.31
C THR A 278 -6.94 -7.14 22.87
N THR A 279 -7.52 -5.95 22.64
CA THR A 279 -7.85 -5.47 21.30
C THR A 279 -6.60 -5.22 20.46
N ALA A 280 -5.56 -4.59 21.03
CA ALA A 280 -4.30 -4.38 20.34
C ALA A 280 -3.61 -5.70 19.96
N MET A 281 -3.57 -6.69 20.87
CA MET A 281 -3.06 -8.03 20.56
C MET A 281 -3.85 -8.70 19.44
N ARG A 282 -5.19 -8.59 19.46
CA ARG A 282 -6.05 -9.17 18.43
C ARG A 282 -5.84 -8.50 17.06
N ILE A 283 -5.72 -7.18 17.02
CA ILE A 283 -5.38 -6.44 15.80
C ILE A 283 -4.03 -6.92 15.27
N ARG A 284 -3.00 -7.02 16.13
CA ARG A 284 -1.68 -7.51 15.72
C ARG A 284 -1.72 -8.94 15.19
N SER A 285 -2.43 -9.86 15.83
CA SER A 285 -2.54 -11.25 15.35
C SER A 285 -3.21 -11.33 13.98
N LEU A 286 -4.15 -10.42 13.70
CA LEU A 286 -4.81 -10.36 12.40
C LEU A 286 -3.97 -9.62 11.36
N LEU A 287 -3.19 -8.61 11.73
CA LEU A 287 -2.24 -7.96 10.82
C LEU A 287 -1.08 -8.90 10.43
N TYR A 288 -0.63 -9.75 11.36
CA TYR A 288 0.53 -10.63 11.21
C TYR A 288 0.18 -12.09 11.58
N PRO A 289 -0.67 -12.77 10.79
CA PRO A 289 -1.15 -14.11 11.10
C PRO A 289 0.00 -15.14 11.19
N GLU A 290 1.00 -15.03 10.31
CA GLU A 290 2.16 -15.93 10.29
C GLU A 290 3.01 -15.84 11.57
N SER A 291 3.05 -14.67 12.24
CA SER A 291 3.80 -14.47 13.50
C SER A 291 3.23 -15.33 14.63
N THR A 292 1.90 -15.48 14.68
CA THR A 292 1.24 -16.22 15.77
C THR A 292 1.31 -17.74 15.60
N ALA A 293 1.43 -18.24 14.37
CA ALA A 293 1.63 -19.67 14.09
C ALA A 293 3.10 -20.09 14.28
N ALA A 294 4.06 -19.24 13.90
CA ALA A 294 5.49 -19.52 14.01
C ALA A 294 6.03 -19.38 15.46
N GLU A 295 5.48 -18.48 16.26
CA GLU A 295 5.83 -18.31 17.69
C GLU A 295 5.59 -19.59 18.53
N ALA A 296 4.68 -20.46 18.09
CA ALA A 296 4.34 -21.69 18.80
C ALA A 296 5.30 -22.86 18.53
N ALA A 297 6.18 -22.80 17.52
CA ALA A 297 6.82 -24.00 16.98
C ALA A 297 8.34 -23.97 16.70
N VAL A 298 9.06 -22.84 16.77
CA VAL A 298 10.47 -22.81 16.30
C VAL A 298 11.44 -22.02 17.21
N SER A 299 12.66 -22.55 17.32
CA SER A 299 13.83 -21.97 18.00
C SER A 299 14.10 -20.50 17.64
N PRO A 300 14.59 -19.66 18.58
CA PRO A 300 14.84 -18.22 18.38
C PRO A 300 15.79 -17.87 17.22
N ALA A 301 16.53 -18.83 16.67
CA ALA A 301 17.45 -18.62 15.54
C ALA A 301 16.77 -18.61 14.15
N ALA A 302 15.49 -19.02 14.05
CA ALA A 302 14.75 -19.08 12.78
C ALA A 302 13.53 -18.14 12.76
N ARG A 303 13.57 -17.06 13.56
CA ARG A 303 12.60 -15.97 13.46
C ARG A 303 12.84 -15.24 12.14
N SER A 304 12.13 -15.60 11.08
CA SER A 304 11.95 -14.65 9.97
C SER A 304 11.22 -13.47 10.56
N ALA A 305 11.91 -12.34 10.76
CA ALA A 305 11.26 -11.15 11.27
C ALA A 305 10.11 -10.80 10.31
N HIS A 306 8.89 -10.72 10.83
CA HIS A 306 7.73 -10.20 10.10
C HIS A 306 7.98 -8.72 9.83
N VAL A 307 8.53 -8.40 8.66
CA VAL A 307 8.83 -7.02 8.28
C VAL A 307 7.69 -6.51 7.41
N PRO A 308 6.81 -5.63 7.93
CA PRO A 308 5.77 -5.00 7.11
C PRO A 308 6.45 -4.07 6.10
N ALA A 309 6.26 -4.37 4.81
CA ALA A 309 6.87 -3.62 3.71
C ALA A 309 5.96 -2.49 3.23
N MET A 310 4.65 -2.77 3.08
CA MET A 310 3.68 -1.82 2.55
C MET A 310 2.32 -1.99 3.24
N LEU A 311 1.70 -0.87 3.57
CA LEU A 311 0.31 -0.76 4.01
C LEU A 311 -0.55 -0.41 2.79
N ALA A 312 -1.67 -1.10 2.62
CA ALA A 312 -2.69 -0.76 1.62
C ALA A 312 -4.06 -0.59 2.31
N ILE A 313 -4.77 0.46 1.93
CA ILE A 313 -6.12 0.78 2.42
C ILE A 313 -7.04 0.89 1.23
N PHE A 314 -8.17 0.19 1.30
CA PHE A 314 -9.14 0.09 0.20
C PHE A 314 -10.48 0.69 0.63
N ALA A 315 -11.05 1.50 -0.25
CA ALA A 315 -12.47 1.82 -0.18
C ALA A 315 -13.27 0.58 -0.59
N PRO A 316 -14.45 0.34 0.02
CA PRO A 316 -15.29 -0.79 -0.39
C PRO A 316 -15.77 -0.61 -1.84
N LYS A 317 -16.23 -1.69 -2.47
CA LYS A 317 -16.86 -1.63 -3.79
C LYS A 317 -18.04 -0.64 -3.78
N GLY A 318 -18.05 0.30 -4.72
CA GLY A 318 -19.01 1.41 -4.74
C GLY A 318 -18.67 2.60 -3.81
N GLY A 319 -17.60 2.51 -3.03
CA GLY A 319 -17.07 3.57 -2.17
C GLY A 319 -16.14 4.55 -2.88
N TYR A 320 -16.04 4.52 -4.21
CA TYR A 320 -15.17 5.41 -4.99
C TYR A 320 -15.47 6.88 -4.71
N ASP A 321 -16.74 7.27 -4.79
CA ASP A 321 -17.17 8.67 -4.65
C ASP A 321 -17.00 9.19 -3.20
N TRP A 322 -16.66 8.32 -2.24
CA TRP A 322 -16.26 8.73 -0.88
C TRP A 322 -14.80 9.16 -0.79
N VAL A 323 -13.96 8.69 -1.70
CA VAL A 323 -12.51 8.91 -1.63
C VAL A 323 -11.97 9.73 -2.80
N LEU A 324 -12.67 9.77 -3.93
CA LEU A 324 -12.27 10.48 -5.16
C LEU A 324 -13.47 11.22 -5.77
N HIS A 325 -13.27 12.50 -6.09
CA HIS A 325 -14.33 13.40 -6.58
C HIS A 325 -13.97 13.96 -7.96
N ASP A 326 -14.04 13.10 -8.99
CA ASP A 326 -13.59 13.42 -10.35
C ASP A 326 -14.25 14.68 -10.95
N ASP A 327 -15.56 14.85 -10.74
CA ASP A 327 -16.30 16.00 -11.30
C ASP A 327 -15.77 17.33 -10.74
N GLU A 328 -15.49 17.37 -9.43
CA GLU A 328 -14.89 18.55 -8.77
C GLU A 328 -13.42 18.72 -9.17
N ALA A 329 -12.68 17.62 -9.29
CA ALA A 329 -11.29 17.64 -9.70
C ALA A 329 -11.13 18.23 -11.11
N ASN A 330 -12.01 17.84 -12.03
CA ASN A 330 -12.09 18.37 -13.38
C ASN A 330 -12.40 19.87 -13.38
N MET A 331 -13.39 20.31 -12.59
CA MET A 331 -13.73 21.75 -12.50
C MET A 331 -12.60 22.60 -11.91
N ARG A 332 -11.82 22.07 -10.96
CA ARG A 332 -10.75 22.81 -10.27
C ARG A 332 -9.37 22.68 -10.90
N GLY A 333 -9.17 21.72 -11.81
CA GLY A 333 -7.85 21.33 -12.32
C GLY A 333 -6.90 20.82 -11.24
N LYS A 334 -7.44 20.31 -10.12
CA LYS A 334 -6.69 19.84 -8.95
C LYS A 334 -7.32 18.55 -8.45
N VAL A 335 -6.52 17.66 -7.88
CA VAL A 335 -7.04 16.43 -7.27
C VAL A 335 -7.96 16.80 -6.11
N VAL A 336 -9.17 16.24 -6.12
CA VAL A 336 -10.11 16.32 -5.00
C VAL A 336 -10.36 14.91 -4.52
N ALA A 337 -9.76 14.59 -3.39
CA ALA A 337 -9.77 13.25 -2.81
C ALA A 337 -9.72 13.35 -1.28
N LEU A 338 -10.10 12.26 -0.61
CA LEU A 338 -10.03 12.14 0.84
C LEU A 338 -8.56 12.06 1.30
N ASP A 339 -8.15 12.93 2.23
CA ASP A 339 -6.91 12.77 3.00
C ASP A 339 -7.22 12.17 4.38
N LEU A 340 -6.92 10.89 4.60
CA LEU A 340 -7.19 10.22 5.88
C LEU A 340 -6.43 10.85 7.06
N PHE A 341 -5.27 11.47 6.82
CA PHE A 341 -4.39 12.00 7.85
C PHE A 341 -4.57 13.51 8.08
N GLN A 342 -5.22 14.21 7.15
CA GLN A 342 -5.45 15.66 7.26
C GLN A 342 -6.93 16.06 7.35
N THR A 343 -7.87 15.14 7.10
CA THR A 343 -9.31 15.46 7.22
C THR A 343 -9.69 15.63 8.69
N PRO A 344 -10.11 16.83 9.12
CA PRO A 344 -10.46 17.08 10.51
C PRO A 344 -11.77 16.39 10.87
N ASP A 345 -11.96 16.07 12.16
CA ASP A 345 -13.09 15.26 12.62
C ASP A 345 -14.45 15.93 12.34
N GLU A 346 -14.50 17.26 12.41
CA GLU A 346 -15.69 18.09 12.13
C GLU A 346 -16.11 18.12 10.65
N ALA A 347 -15.21 17.77 9.73
CA ALA A 347 -15.54 17.66 8.30
C ALA A 347 -16.23 16.33 7.96
N LEU A 348 -16.21 15.37 8.88
CA LEU A 348 -16.86 14.07 8.71
C LEU A 348 -18.28 14.08 9.28
N PRO A 349 -19.20 13.27 8.73
CA PRO A 349 -20.54 13.12 9.29
C PRO A 349 -20.53 12.83 10.79
N CYS A 350 -21.51 13.36 11.53
CA CYS A 350 -21.65 13.09 12.95
C CYS A 350 -21.95 11.61 13.22
N ASP A 351 -22.71 10.97 12.33
CA ASP A 351 -23.00 9.55 12.39
C ASP A 351 -21.94 8.75 11.62
N ALA A 352 -21.09 8.02 12.35
CA ALA A 352 -20.04 7.18 11.79
C ALA A 352 -20.58 6.02 10.94
N ALA A 353 -21.86 5.65 11.09
CA ALA A 353 -22.49 4.62 10.26
C ALA A 353 -22.64 5.06 8.78
N LEU A 354 -22.61 6.37 8.51
CA LEU A 354 -22.64 6.92 7.16
C LEU A 354 -21.30 6.79 6.43
N LEU A 355 -20.20 6.68 7.16
CA LEU A 355 -18.87 6.48 6.58
C LEU A 355 -18.72 5.03 6.10
N PRO A 356 -18.06 4.79 4.96
CA PRO A 356 -17.76 3.45 4.51
C PRO A 356 -16.82 2.74 5.48
N VAL A 357 -16.95 1.42 5.58
CA VAL A 357 -15.99 0.57 6.28
C VAL A 357 -14.87 0.25 5.29
N LEU A 358 -13.65 0.69 5.60
CA LEU A 358 -12.48 0.47 4.75
C LEU A 358 -11.91 -0.94 4.96
N THR A 359 -11.13 -1.45 4.00
CA THR A 359 -10.32 -2.66 4.20
C THR A 359 -8.85 -2.29 4.33
N VAL A 360 -8.16 -2.82 5.35
CA VAL A 360 -6.73 -2.61 5.58
C VAL A 360 -5.98 -3.91 5.34
N ALA A 361 -4.92 -3.85 4.54
CA ALA A 361 -4.02 -4.96 4.28
C ALA A 361 -2.57 -4.54 4.49
N VAL A 362 -1.73 -5.49 4.90
CA VAL A 362 -0.27 -5.31 5.00
C VAL A 362 0.39 -6.35 4.11
N LEU A 363 1.27 -5.88 3.23
CA LEU A 363 2.19 -6.73 2.50
C LEU A 363 3.45 -6.93 3.34
N GLU A 364 3.69 -8.17 3.75
CA GLU A 364 4.87 -8.57 4.51
C GLU A 364 6.02 -8.95 3.57
N SER A 365 7.24 -8.57 3.94
CA SER A 365 8.46 -8.94 3.23
C SER A 365 8.56 -10.46 3.04
N GLY A 366 8.47 -10.92 1.78
CA GLY A 366 8.51 -12.34 1.45
C GLY A 366 7.33 -13.15 2.00
N GLY A 367 6.23 -12.50 2.37
CA GLY A 367 5.04 -13.11 2.98
C GLY A 367 3.93 -13.47 1.99
N ALA A 368 2.72 -13.67 2.51
CA ALA A 368 1.52 -13.90 1.72
C ALA A 368 1.26 -12.79 0.67
N PRO A 369 0.96 -13.13 -0.61
CA PRO A 369 0.49 -12.14 -1.57
C PRO A 369 -0.95 -11.68 -1.25
N LEU A 370 -1.27 -10.45 -1.61
CA LEU A 370 -2.62 -9.89 -1.55
C LEU A 370 -3.30 -10.01 -2.91
N ILE A 371 -4.50 -10.59 -2.95
CA ILE A 371 -5.38 -10.58 -4.11
C ILE A 371 -6.41 -9.47 -3.92
N VAL A 372 -6.41 -8.52 -4.84
CA VAL A 372 -7.30 -7.36 -4.86
C VAL A 372 -8.33 -7.59 -5.96
N PRO A 373 -9.63 -7.64 -5.63
CA PRO A 373 -10.68 -7.76 -6.64
C PRO A 373 -10.83 -6.44 -7.44
N PRO A 374 -11.50 -6.50 -8.60
CA PRO A 374 -11.72 -5.32 -9.43
C PRO A 374 -12.47 -4.18 -8.70
N ASN A 375 -12.33 -2.97 -9.24
CA ASN A 375 -13.15 -1.80 -8.89
C ASN A 375 -13.01 -1.32 -7.43
N LEU A 376 -11.87 -1.57 -6.79
CA LEU A 376 -11.53 -1.03 -5.48
C LEU A 376 -10.54 0.13 -5.58
N ALA A 377 -10.96 1.31 -5.11
CA ALA A 377 -10.05 2.42 -4.94
C ALA A 377 -9.11 2.12 -3.77
N GLN A 378 -7.82 2.36 -3.97
CA GLN A 378 -6.78 2.06 -2.99
C GLN A 378 -5.83 3.24 -2.77
N THR A 379 -5.29 3.33 -1.56
CA THR A 379 -4.11 4.13 -1.23
C THR A 379 -3.10 3.23 -0.52
N SER A 380 -1.82 3.46 -0.74
CA SER A 380 -0.76 2.66 -0.12
C SER A 380 0.36 3.52 0.44
N ILE A 381 0.97 3.04 1.52
CA ILE A 381 2.11 3.67 2.20
C ILE A 381 3.25 2.65 2.30
N ALA A 382 4.41 3.00 1.75
CA ALA A 382 5.62 2.21 1.90
C ALA A 382 6.13 2.34 3.35
N LEU A 383 6.05 1.25 4.11
CA LEU A 383 6.53 1.18 5.49
C LEU A 383 8.04 0.94 5.55
N ARG A 384 8.64 0.42 4.49
CA ARG A 384 10.09 0.25 4.31
C ARG A 384 10.47 0.60 2.89
N ASP A 385 11.76 0.77 2.66
CA ASP A 385 12.30 0.65 1.30
C ASP A 385 11.96 -0.76 0.83
N CYS A 386 11.20 -0.87 -0.25
CA CYS A 386 10.65 -2.15 -0.64
C CYS A 386 10.46 -2.30 -2.14
N VAL A 387 10.40 -3.57 -2.54
CA VAL A 387 10.04 -4.00 -3.88
C VAL A 387 8.77 -4.81 -3.82
N VAL A 388 7.73 -4.38 -4.54
CA VAL A 388 6.48 -5.14 -4.69
C VAL A 388 6.36 -5.56 -6.15
N VAL A 389 5.97 -6.81 -6.38
CA VAL A 389 5.68 -7.31 -7.72
C VAL A 389 4.17 -7.50 -7.87
N GLU A 390 3.67 -7.14 -9.04
CA GLU A 390 2.25 -7.19 -9.36
C GLU A 390 2.03 -7.90 -10.70
N GLN A 391 1.01 -8.74 -10.77
CA GLN A 391 0.38 -9.14 -12.04
C GLN A 391 -1.09 -8.74 -11.98
N ARG A 392 -1.65 -8.36 -13.14
CA ARG A 392 -3.07 -8.07 -13.29
C ARG A 392 -3.74 -9.02 -14.27
N ARG A 393 -4.98 -9.41 -13.97
CA ARG A 393 -5.76 -10.34 -14.80
C ARG A 393 -7.24 -9.99 -14.84
N ILE A 394 -7.86 -10.14 -16.00
CA ILE A 394 -9.32 -10.18 -16.13
C ILE A 394 -9.78 -11.64 -16.04
N SER A 395 -10.71 -11.94 -15.14
CA SER A 395 -11.35 -13.25 -15.07
C SER A 395 -12.69 -13.26 -15.82
N ASN A 396 -12.96 -14.37 -16.51
CA ASN A 396 -14.24 -14.59 -17.20
C ASN A 396 -15.44 -14.62 -16.24
N LEU A 397 -15.22 -14.89 -14.95
CA LEU A 397 -16.28 -14.93 -13.94
C LEU A 397 -16.72 -13.54 -13.46
N TRP A 398 -15.91 -12.50 -13.71
CA TRP A 398 -16.20 -11.11 -13.29
C TRP A 398 -16.24 -10.13 -14.47
N LEU A 399 -16.72 -10.58 -15.63
CA LEU A 399 -16.89 -9.68 -16.79
C LEU A 399 -17.91 -8.55 -16.53
N ASP A 400 -18.84 -8.73 -15.58
CA ASP A 400 -19.74 -7.66 -15.13
C ASP A 400 -18.97 -6.51 -14.47
N ASP A 401 -17.83 -6.78 -13.82
CA ASP A 401 -16.97 -5.75 -13.25
C ASP A 401 -16.24 -4.93 -14.33
N VAL A 402 -16.02 -5.50 -15.51
CA VAL A 402 -15.55 -4.74 -16.68
C VAL A 402 -16.64 -3.77 -17.16
N SER A 403 -17.93 -4.17 -17.08
CA SER A 403 -19.03 -3.28 -17.46
C SER A 403 -19.15 -2.05 -16.54
N TYR A 404 -18.90 -2.22 -15.23
CA TYR A 404 -18.81 -1.09 -14.30
C TYR A 404 -17.71 -0.10 -14.72
N PHE A 405 -16.54 -0.59 -15.13
CA PHE A 405 -15.46 0.25 -15.64
C PHE A 405 -15.86 1.00 -16.91
N LEU A 406 -16.47 0.31 -17.88
CA LEU A 406 -16.93 0.93 -19.12
C LEU A 406 -17.91 2.06 -18.87
N HIS A 407 -18.81 1.93 -17.89
CA HIS A 407 -19.69 3.00 -17.46
C HIS A 407 -18.93 4.21 -16.89
N ARG A 408 -17.87 4.00 -16.12
CA ARG A 408 -17.01 5.06 -15.59
C ARG A 408 -16.20 5.74 -16.71
N CYS A 409 -15.61 4.97 -17.63
CA CYS A 409 -14.93 5.52 -18.79
C CYS A 409 -15.86 6.40 -19.64
N ALA A 410 -17.13 6.01 -19.81
CA ALA A 410 -18.11 6.84 -20.52
C ALA A 410 -18.35 8.20 -19.83
N ARG A 411 -18.25 8.28 -18.50
CA ARG A 411 -18.29 9.56 -17.76
C ARG A 411 -17.02 10.39 -17.99
N TRP A 412 -15.85 9.76 -18.05
CA TRP A 412 -14.59 10.44 -18.36
C TRP A 412 -14.47 10.89 -19.83
N GLN A 413 -15.27 10.33 -20.74
CA GLN A 413 -15.35 10.76 -22.15
C GLN A 413 -16.13 12.07 -22.32
N ALA A 414 -16.94 12.49 -21.34
CA ALA A 414 -17.38 13.88 -21.28
C ALA A 414 -16.10 14.71 -21.10
N SER A 415 -15.84 15.64 -22.01
CA SER A 415 -14.59 16.39 -22.12
C SER A 415 -13.97 16.66 -20.74
N PRO A 416 -12.65 16.46 -20.53
CA PRO A 416 -12.02 17.12 -19.40
C PRO A 416 -12.43 18.58 -19.52
N ILE A 417 -13.16 19.09 -18.53
CA ILE A 417 -13.58 20.49 -18.53
C ILE A 417 -12.27 21.25 -18.36
N ILE A 418 -11.70 21.65 -19.50
CA ILE A 418 -10.55 22.57 -19.59
C ILE A 418 -11.13 23.97 -19.70
#